data_AF-A0A5C3PIS8-F1
#
_entry.id   AF-A0A5C3PIS8-F1
#
_cell.length_a   1.000
_cell.length_b   1.000
_cell.length_c   1.000
_cell.angle_alpha   90.00
_cell.angle_beta   90.00
_cell.angle_gamma   90.00
#
_symmetry.space_group_name_H-M   'P 1'
#
loop_
_entity.id
_entity.type
_entity.pdbx_description
1 polymer ?
#
loop_
_entity_poly.entity_id
_entity_poly.type
_entity_poly.pdbx_seq_one_letter_code
_entity_poly.pdbx_strand_id
1 'polypeptide(L)'
;MPSMSTQSSKNGRRRRSRPLTLKTRKLANPTRKELAAAEIAFRALPCRHNAITIDVNVDDDQMPSEPFQLSPRDTPTRDVDGSRCKRTLFKRGDDVLLNSECDGSPNLWAGRIAEMRESADRSQLVVKVRWYFSPNDVAEHIKSFDTSTRSPYERILSDSFDYLDPETLQAVVYMHEYDEAELDPPQIGPTDLFTRSTLQYWRKVVKPLLGEDTCRCQVAYNPYPELRLTPSASFSSSFSVSSSQDAIMHFCPRLGCRKWYHASCLTTMRHVDTDSPSSTRGLRLLAVDPTKDAASADKLDIFRALELFDHSPIIVAHLPPSLLAIAQSPIVRCAGAPDGWAIGNVADVVLARRFVYAAIEHSGPPEATEAFRCLLQFQDDSAPYAEISEEAEYAMVQRLIDGLEGFDLLASVHAPYWERRWRQFVEMQVLFEGPAFECPQCKSAI
;
A
#
# COMPACT_ATOMS: atom_id res chain seq x y z
N MET A 1 -66.98 28.04 -35.37
CA MET A 1 -65.56 28.29 -35.69
C MET A 1 -64.71 27.81 -34.53
N PRO A 2 -63.95 26.70 -34.66
CA PRO A 2 -63.02 26.27 -33.62
C PRO A 2 -61.56 26.61 -33.99
N SER A 3 -60.81 27.07 -32.99
CA SER A 3 -59.40 27.45 -33.10
C SER A 3 -58.48 26.24 -33.15
N MET A 4 -57.50 26.30 -34.06
CA MET A 4 -56.39 25.35 -34.12
C MET A 4 -55.34 25.69 -33.06
N SER A 5 -54.97 24.71 -32.23
CA SER A 5 -53.70 24.74 -31.50
C SER A 5 -52.89 23.50 -31.88
N THR A 6 -51.87 23.70 -32.71
CA THR A 6 -50.88 22.68 -33.06
C THR A 6 -49.79 22.64 -31.99
N GLN A 7 -49.76 21.59 -31.18
CA GLN A 7 -48.63 21.26 -30.33
C GLN A 7 -47.61 20.43 -31.12
N SER A 8 -46.43 21.01 -31.37
CA SER A 8 -45.27 20.33 -31.93
C SER A 8 -44.47 19.68 -30.79
N SER A 9 -44.61 18.37 -30.62
CA SER A 9 -43.77 17.56 -29.74
C SER A 9 -42.44 17.25 -30.42
N LYS A 10 -41.36 17.90 -29.96
CA LYS A 10 -39.98 17.56 -30.33
C LYS A 10 -39.49 16.43 -29.41
N ASN A 11 -39.67 15.19 -29.84
CA ASN A 11 -39.05 14.02 -29.21
C ASN A 11 -37.53 14.00 -29.47
N GLY A 12 -36.77 14.67 -28.60
CA GLY A 12 -35.32 14.52 -28.52
C GLY A 12 -34.96 13.15 -27.97
N ARG A 13 -34.70 12.17 -28.85
CA ARG A 13 -34.09 10.88 -28.48
C ARG A 13 -32.67 11.16 -27.95
N ARG A 14 -32.52 11.31 -26.63
CA ARG A 14 -31.22 11.24 -25.96
C ARG A 14 -30.63 9.85 -26.23
N ARG A 15 -29.52 9.80 -26.99
CA ARG A 15 -28.66 8.61 -27.07
C ARG A 15 -28.06 8.40 -25.69
N ARG A 16 -28.70 7.58 -24.86
CA ARG A 16 -28.01 6.98 -23.72
C ARG A 16 -26.95 6.07 -24.32
N SER A 17 -25.69 6.49 -24.25
CA SER A 17 -24.55 5.59 -24.44
C SER A 17 -24.79 4.39 -23.53
N ARG A 18 -24.86 3.19 -24.12
CA ARG A 18 -25.01 1.97 -23.32
C ARG A 18 -23.76 1.89 -22.42
N PRO A 19 -23.91 1.68 -21.11
CA PRO A 19 -22.76 1.44 -20.24
C PRO A 19 -21.97 0.27 -20.80
N LEU A 20 -20.67 0.49 -20.98
CA LEU A 20 -19.74 -0.51 -21.50
C LEU A 20 -19.49 -1.56 -20.43
N THR A 21 -20.46 -2.46 -20.23
CA THR A 21 -20.22 -3.64 -19.38
C THR A 21 -19.13 -4.51 -20.03
N LEU A 22 -18.33 -5.23 -19.21
CA LEU A 22 -17.33 -6.21 -19.66
C LEU A 22 -17.86 -7.17 -20.75
N LYS A 23 -19.14 -7.56 -20.68
CA LYS A 23 -19.80 -8.40 -21.69
C LYS A 23 -19.92 -7.74 -23.08
N THR A 24 -20.05 -6.42 -23.13
CA THR A 24 -20.04 -5.64 -24.38
C THR A 24 -18.62 -5.38 -24.90
N ARG A 25 -17.60 -5.53 -24.03
CA ARG A 25 -16.17 -5.55 -24.41
C ARG A 25 -15.67 -6.95 -24.80
N LYS A 26 -16.51 -7.80 -25.41
CA LYS A 26 -16.03 -8.69 -26.49
C LYS A 26 -15.62 -7.87 -27.73
N LEU A 27 -14.98 -6.71 -27.53
CA LEU A 27 -14.20 -6.08 -28.59
C LEU A 27 -13.15 -7.12 -28.94
N ALA A 28 -13.13 -7.52 -30.21
CA ALA A 28 -12.13 -8.44 -30.74
C ALA A 28 -10.77 -7.97 -30.21
N ASN A 29 -10.04 -8.87 -29.53
CA ASN A 29 -8.69 -8.58 -29.05
C ASN A 29 -7.91 -7.96 -30.21
N PRO A 30 -7.60 -6.65 -30.16
CA PRO A 30 -7.10 -5.96 -31.34
C PRO A 30 -5.80 -6.63 -31.73
N THR A 31 -5.69 -6.96 -33.01
CA THR A 31 -4.49 -7.58 -33.54
C THR A 31 -3.31 -6.63 -33.33
N ARG A 32 -2.10 -7.19 -33.21
CA ARG A 32 -0.87 -6.39 -33.10
C ARG A 32 -0.74 -5.36 -34.25
N LYS A 33 -1.30 -5.68 -35.41
CA LYS A 33 -1.35 -4.79 -36.58
C LYS A 33 -2.29 -3.60 -36.35
N GLU A 34 -3.46 -3.82 -35.79
CA GLU A 34 -4.42 -2.75 -35.47
C GLU A 34 -3.86 -1.82 -34.39
N LEU A 35 -3.23 -2.36 -33.35
CA LEU A 35 -2.57 -1.54 -32.31
C LEU A 35 -1.40 -0.74 -32.85
N ALA A 36 -0.59 -1.32 -33.75
CA ALA A 36 0.48 -0.59 -34.42
C ALA A 36 -0.08 0.54 -35.30
N ALA A 37 -1.18 0.31 -36.02
CA ALA A 37 -1.85 1.34 -36.81
C ALA A 37 -2.41 2.46 -35.92
N ALA A 38 -3.04 2.11 -34.79
CA ALA A 38 -3.54 3.07 -33.81
C ALA A 38 -2.40 3.89 -33.17
N GLU A 39 -1.26 3.28 -32.85
CA GLU A 39 -0.06 4.00 -32.38
C GLU A 39 0.45 5.00 -33.43
N ILE A 40 0.49 4.61 -34.71
CA ILE A 40 0.91 5.51 -35.79
C ILE A 40 -0.07 6.69 -35.91
N ALA A 41 -1.38 6.42 -35.90
CA ALA A 41 -2.41 7.45 -35.95
C ALA A 41 -2.33 8.42 -34.75
N PHE A 42 -2.18 7.87 -33.54
CA PHE A 42 -2.00 8.67 -32.32
C PHE A 42 -0.74 9.53 -32.38
N ARG A 43 0.38 8.98 -32.89
CA ARG A 43 1.64 9.73 -33.05
C ARG A 43 1.57 10.84 -34.09
N ALA A 44 0.64 10.76 -35.03
CA ALA A 44 0.42 11.79 -36.04
C ALA A 44 -0.32 13.03 -35.48
N LEU A 45 -0.95 12.91 -34.30
CA LEU A 45 -1.56 14.06 -33.61
C LEU A 45 -0.44 15.00 -33.10
N PRO A 46 -0.43 16.29 -33.49
CA PRO A 46 0.72 17.18 -33.28
C PRO A 46 0.77 17.80 -31.88
N CYS A 47 -0.38 18.05 -31.26
CA CYS A 47 -0.45 18.75 -29.97
C CYS A 47 -0.33 17.75 -28.83
N ARG A 48 0.59 18.00 -27.89
CA ARG A 48 0.77 17.18 -26.68
C ARG A 48 0.26 17.93 -25.46
N HIS A 49 -0.48 17.24 -24.62
CA HIS A 49 -1.00 17.78 -23.37
C HIS A 49 -0.35 17.06 -22.19
N ASN A 50 0.03 17.82 -21.16
CA ASN A 50 0.46 17.26 -19.88
C ASN A 50 -0.69 17.11 -18.90
N ALA A 51 -1.77 17.86 -19.10
CA ALA A 51 -2.99 17.80 -18.31
C ALA A 51 -4.20 18.21 -19.15
N ILE A 52 -5.37 17.67 -18.79
CA ILE A 52 -6.67 17.98 -19.38
C ILE A 52 -7.71 18.06 -18.27
N THR A 53 -8.77 18.83 -18.50
CA THR A 53 -9.86 19.00 -17.54
C THR A 53 -11.15 18.50 -18.17
N ILE A 54 -11.85 17.62 -17.47
CA ILE A 54 -13.05 16.95 -17.97
C ILE A 54 -14.15 17.12 -16.93
N ASP A 55 -15.35 17.40 -17.39
CA ASP A 55 -16.54 17.46 -16.55
C ASP A 55 -17.10 16.03 -16.42
N VAL A 56 -16.91 15.41 -15.26
CA VAL A 56 -17.31 14.03 -14.98
C VAL A 56 -18.69 14.03 -14.33
N ASN A 57 -19.61 13.21 -14.84
CA ASN A 57 -20.91 13.01 -14.21
C ASN A 57 -20.74 12.33 -12.85
N VAL A 58 -21.30 12.92 -11.80
CA VAL A 58 -21.32 12.32 -10.46
C VAL A 58 -22.71 11.74 -10.23
N ASP A 59 -22.79 10.43 -9.98
CA ASP A 59 -24.04 9.80 -9.56
C ASP A 59 -24.41 10.30 -8.16
N ASP A 60 -25.63 10.84 -8.00
CA ASP A 60 -26.09 11.44 -6.73
C ASP A 60 -26.05 10.44 -5.55
N ASP A 61 -26.08 9.14 -5.83
CA ASP A 61 -26.08 8.07 -4.82
C ASP A 61 -24.69 7.75 -4.24
N GLN A 62 -23.59 8.22 -4.85
CA GLN A 62 -22.22 7.91 -4.42
C GLN A 62 -21.58 8.98 -3.53
N MET A 63 -22.29 10.07 -3.22
CA MET A 63 -21.77 11.05 -2.27
C MET A 63 -21.84 10.48 -0.85
N PRO A 64 -20.70 10.29 -0.15
CA PRO A 64 -20.74 9.98 1.27
C PRO A 64 -21.55 11.07 1.97
N SER A 65 -22.54 10.66 2.76
CA SER A 65 -23.42 11.58 3.49
C SER A 65 -22.67 12.41 4.54
N GLU A 66 -21.40 12.08 4.81
CA GLU A 66 -20.51 12.79 5.70
C GLU A 66 -19.79 13.92 4.94
N PRO A 67 -19.92 15.19 5.37
CA PRO A 67 -19.25 16.32 4.75
C PRO A 67 -17.75 16.26 5.07
N PHE A 68 -16.98 15.48 4.31
CA PHE A 68 -15.54 15.68 4.24
C PHE A 68 -15.27 17.11 3.77
N GLN A 69 -14.30 17.78 4.41
CA GLN A 69 -13.85 19.13 4.07
C GLN A 69 -13.25 19.13 2.67
N LEU A 70 -14.10 19.16 1.65
CA LEU A 70 -13.69 19.37 0.27
C LEU A 70 -13.08 20.77 0.17
N SER A 71 -11.92 20.85 -0.49
CA SER A 71 -11.32 22.14 -0.79
C SER A 71 -12.35 23.00 -1.55
N PRO A 72 -12.43 24.33 -1.32
CA PRO A 72 -13.38 25.21 -2.01
C PRO A 72 -13.33 25.15 -3.55
N ARG A 73 -12.29 24.53 -4.13
CA ARG A 73 -12.15 24.32 -5.57
C ARG A 73 -12.95 23.14 -6.13
N ASP A 74 -13.51 22.28 -5.27
CA ASP A 74 -14.21 21.05 -5.68
C ASP A 74 -15.74 21.15 -5.59
N THR A 75 -16.31 22.35 -5.44
CA THR A 75 -17.78 22.51 -5.40
C THR A 75 -18.40 22.13 -6.76
N PRO A 76 -19.29 21.12 -6.81
CA PRO A 76 -19.92 20.69 -8.05
C PRO A 76 -20.82 21.78 -8.62
N THR A 77 -20.65 22.10 -9.90
CA THR A 77 -21.57 22.98 -10.63
C THR A 77 -22.76 22.16 -11.14
N ARG A 78 -23.97 22.74 -11.03
CA ARG A 78 -25.18 22.16 -11.63
C ARG A 78 -25.26 22.59 -13.08
N ASP A 79 -25.38 21.62 -13.98
CA ASP A 79 -25.65 21.89 -15.38
C ASP A 79 -27.13 22.24 -15.61
N VAL A 80 -27.42 22.77 -16.80
CA VAL A 80 -28.78 23.17 -17.24
C VAL A 80 -29.79 22.02 -17.15
N ASP A 81 -29.30 20.78 -17.29
CA ASP A 81 -30.11 19.55 -17.19
C ASP A 81 -30.31 19.05 -15.75
N GLY A 82 -29.77 19.75 -14.76
CA GLY A 82 -29.84 19.38 -13.34
C GLY A 82 -28.85 18.30 -12.91
N SER A 83 -28.14 17.68 -13.86
CA SER A 83 -27.02 16.76 -13.57
C SER A 83 -25.87 17.50 -12.89
N ARG A 84 -25.26 16.86 -11.89
CA ARG A 84 -24.06 17.37 -11.24
C ARG A 84 -22.84 16.86 -11.97
N CYS A 85 -22.04 17.79 -12.47
CA CYS A 85 -20.76 17.49 -13.05
C CYS A 85 -19.65 17.96 -12.10
N LYS A 86 -18.68 17.09 -11.86
CA LYS A 86 -17.44 17.42 -11.17
C LYS A 86 -16.34 17.61 -12.20
N ARG A 87 -15.83 18.83 -12.25
CA ARG A 87 -14.67 19.16 -13.07
C ARG A 87 -13.42 18.53 -12.47
N THR A 88 -12.84 17.56 -13.17
CA THR A 88 -11.68 16.79 -12.71
C THR A 88 -10.48 17.05 -13.61
N LEU A 89 -9.32 17.30 -12.99
CA LEU A 89 -8.05 17.48 -13.68
C LEU A 89 -7.32 16.14 -13.78
N PHE A 90 -7.01 15.72 -15.00
CA PHE A 90 -6.23 14.53 -15.29
C PHE A 90 -4.86 14.93 -15.84
N LYS A 91 -3.79 14.29 -15.37
CA LYS A 91 -2.41 14.54 -15.80
C LYS A 91 -1.77 13.28 -16.36
N ARG A 92 -0.70 13.49 -17.13
CA ARG A 92 0.17 12.40 -17.56
C ARG A 92 0.82 11.76 -16.34
N GLY A 93 0.75 10.44 -16.27
CA GLY A 93 1.25 9.65 -15.14
C GLY A 93 0.18 9.30 -14.11
N ASP A 94 -0.98 9.97 -14.13
CA ASP A 94 -2.07 9.65 -13.22
C ASP A 94 -2.62 8.24 -13.48
N ASP A 95 -2.97 7.56 -12.39
CA ASP A 95 -3.76 6.34 -12.42
C ASP A 95 -5.24 6.72 -12.37
N VAL A 96 -6.04 6.08 -13.22
CA VAL A 96 -7.43 6.49 -13.49
C VAL A 96 -8.39 5.31 -13.53
N LEU A 97 -9.61 5.55 -13.08
CA LEU A 97 -10.77 4.67 -13.32
C LEU A 97 -11.46 5.02 -14.63
N LEU A 98 -11.90 3.99 -15.34
CA LEU A 98 -12.38 4.07 -16.72
C LEU A 98 -13.72 3.36 -16.85
N ASN A 99 -14.83 4.06 -17.11
CA ASN A 99 -16.16 3.44 -17.33
C ASN A 99 -16.55 2.34 -16.32
N SER A 100 -16.05 2.41 -15.09
CA SER A 100 -16.35 1.44 -14.04
C SER A 100 -17.67 1.80 -13.39
N GLU A 101 -18.45 0.78 -13.04
CA GLU A 101 -19.51 0.93 -12.06
C GLU A 101 -18.79 1.11 -10.71
N CYS A 102 -18.82 2.30 -10.12
CA CYS A 102 -18.19 2.59 -8.82
C CYS A 102 -19.03 2.00 -7.67
N ASP A 103 -19.42 0.74 -7.79
CA ASP A 103 -20.31 0.01 -6.89
C ASP A 103 -19.55 -0.68 -5.74
N GLY A 104 -18.24 -0.44 -5.61
CA GLY A 104 -17.39 -1.14 -4.66
C GLY A 104 -17.17 -2.61 -5.02
N SER A 105 -17.44 -3.02 -6.26
CA SER A 105 -17.04 -4.34 -6.75
C SER A 105 -15.56 -4.36 -7.13
N PRO A 106 -14.90 -5.53 -7.06
CA PRO A 106 -13.51 -5.66 -7.50
C PRO A 106 -13.36 -5.56 -9.03
N ASN A 107 -14.42 -5.39 -9.80
CA ASN A 107 -14.40 -5.35 -11.26
C ASN A 107 -14.17 -3.93 -11.82
N LEU A 108 -13.24 -3.19 -11.21
CA LEU A 108 -12.87 -1.84 -11.63
C LEU A 108 -11.87 -1.88 -12.78
N TRP A 109 -12.13 -1.08 -13.80
CA TRP A 109 -11.25 -0.86 -14.93
C TRP A 109 -10.32 0.30 -14.60
N ALA A 110 -9.05 -0.02 -14.48
CA ALA A 110 -8.01 0.96 -14.15
C ALA A 110 -6.98 1.06 -15.28
N GLY A 111 -6.40 2.23 -15.44
CA GLY A 111 -5.29 2.47 -16.35
C GLY A 111 -4.39 3.60 -15.89
N ARG A 112 -3.18 3.69 -16.43
CA ARG A 112 -2.25 4.81 -16.23
C ARG A 112 -2.21 5.67 -17.49
N ILE A 113 -2.40 6.99 -17.37
CA ILE A 113 -2.32 7.91 -18.50
C ILE A 113 -0.87 8.01 -18.96
N ALA A 114 -0.55 7.43 -20.11
CA ALA A 114 0.81 7.44 -20.65
C ALA A 114 1.10 8.73 -21.42
N GLU A 115 0.15 9.18 -22.23
CA GLU A 115 0.28 10.36 -23.10
C GLU A 115 -1.11 10.90 -23.50
N MET A 116 -1.23 12.21 -23.73
CA MET A 116 -2.45 12.85 -24.22
C MET A 116 -2.13 13.70 -25.44
N ARG A 117 -2.93 13.55 -26.50
CA ARG A 117 -2.70 14.27 -27.76
C ARG A 117 -3.98 14.77 -28.39
N GLU A 118 -3.88 15.91 -29.04
CA GLU A 118 -4.99 16.57 -29.70
C GLU A 118 -4.67 16.79 -31.19
N SER A 119 -5.70 16.71 -32.03
CA SER A 119 -5.64 17.05 -33.44
C SER A 119 -5.32 18.54 -33.64
N ALA A 120 -4.76 18.90 -34.81
CA ALA A 120 -4.36 20.28 -35.11
C ALA A 120 -5.53 21.27 -35.05
N ASP A 121 -6.72 20.82 -35.41
CA ASP A 121 -7.98 21.57 -35.42
C ASP A 121 -8.72 21.53 -34.08
N ARG A 122 -8.16 20.88 -33.04
CA ARG A 122 -8.78 20.71 -31.71
C ARG A 122 -10.13 20.04 -31.72
N SER A 123 -10.43 19.26 -32.76
CA SER A 123 -11.68 18.52 -32.86
C SER A 123 -11.63 17.16 -32.16
N GLN A 124 -10.43 16.61 -31.98
CA GLN A 124 -10.23 15.28 -31.42
C GLN A 124 -9.09 15.26 -30.41
N LEU A 125 -9.45 15.02 -29.15
CA LEU A 125 -8.51 14.73 -28.07
C LEU A 125 -8.51 13.21 -27.84
N VAL A 126 -7.32 12.61 -27.76
CA VAL A 126 -7.13 11.17 -27.55
C VAL A 126 -6.17 10.97 -26.38
N VAL A 127 -6.52 10.02 -25.51
CA VAL A 127 -5.70 9.63 -24.35
C VAL A 127 -5.14 8.23 -24.59
N LYS A 128 -3.81 8.10 -24.52
CA LYS A 128 -3.13 6.80 -24.53
C LYS A 128 -3.03 6.28 -23.10
N VAL A 129 -3.68 5.16 -22.83
CA VAL A 129 -3.79 4.56 -21.50
C VAL A 129 -3.08 3.20 -21.47
N ARG A 130 -2.33 2.95 -20.40
CA ARG A 130 -1.71 1.65 -20.08
C ARG A 130 -2.59 0.89 -19.11
N TRP A 131 -2.99 -0.34 -19.41
CA TRP A 131 -4.00 -1.03 -18.61
C TRP A 131 -3.47 -1.71 -17.35
N TYR A 132 -4.25 -1.62 -16.28
CA TYR A 132 -4.21 -2.48 -15.11
C TYR A 132 -5.29 -3.55 -15.22
N PHE A 133 -4.89 -4.82 -15.22
CA PHE A 133 -5.82 -5.95 -15.30
C PHE A 133 -6.20 -6.45 -13.91
N SER A 134 -7.48 -6.79 -13.71
CA SER A 134 -7.90 -7.53 -12.52
C SER A 134 -7.41 -8.99 -12.57
N PRO A 135 -7.35 -9.71 -11.44
CA PRO A 135 -7.00 -11.13 -11.44
C PRO A 135 -7.93 -11.96 -12.34
N ASN A 136 -9.22 -11.62 -12.36
CA ASN A 136 -10.22 -12.29 -13.21
C ASN A 136 -9.94 -12.07 -14.69
N ASP A 137 -9.64 -10.83 -15.10
CA ASP A 137 -9.29 -10.54 -16.49
C ASP A 137 -8.05 -11.34 -16.93
N VAL A 138 -7.03 -11.44 -16.07
CA VAL A 138 -5.83 -12.22 -16.37
C VAL A 138 -6.13 -13.71 -16.49
N ALA A 139 -7.02 -14.26 -15.65
CA ALA A 139 -7.45 -15.67 -15.74
C ALA A 139 -8.17 -15.99 -17.05
N GLU A 140 -8.94 -15.04 -17.60
CA GLU A 140 -9.54 -15.20 -18.93
C GLU A 140 -8.46 -15.28 -20.04
N HIS A 141 -7.33 -14.61 -19.85
CA HIS A 141 -6.25 -14.52 -20.83
C HIS A 141 -5.21 -15.65 -20.69
N ILE A 142 -4.98 -16.10 -19.46
CA ILE A 142 -4.00 -17.09 -19.02
C ILE A 142 -4.72 -18.18 -18.21
N LYS A 143 -5.06 -19.30 -18.85
CA LYS A 143 -5.86 -20.36 -18.23
C LYS A 143 -5.25 -21.00 -16.98
N SER A 144 -3.93 -20.95 -16.83
CA SER A 144 -3.20 -21.47 -15.68
C SER A 144 -3.05 -20.47 -14.53
N PHE A 145 -3.58 -19.25 -14.68
CA PHE A 145 -3.48 -18.21 -13.67
C PHE A 145 -4.46 -18.50 -12.53
N ASP A 146 -3.93 -18.60 -11.31
CA ASP A 146 -4.71 -18.86 -10.10
C ASP A 146 -5.14 -17.55 -9.43
N THR A 147 -6.42 -17.21 -9.53
CA THR A 147 -6.99 -16.00 -8.93
C THR A 147 -7.04 -16.04 -7.41
N SER A 148 -7.02 -17.22 -6.78
CA SER A 148 -7.12 -17.34 -5.32
C SER A 148 -5.89 -16.80 -4.58
N THR A 149 -4.77 -16.70 -5.29
CA THR A 149 -3.52 -16.11 -4.78
C THR A 149 -3.49 -14.58 -4.79
N ARG A 150 -4.54 -13.93 -5.29
CA ARG A 150 -4.61 -12.48 -5.50
C ARG A 150 -5.70 -11.84 -4.67
N SER A 151 -5.45 -10.62 -4.22
CA SER A 151 -6.49 -9.83 -3.55
C SER A 151 -7.50 -9.29 -4.58
N PRO A 152 -8.78 -9.12 -4.22
CA PRO A 152 -9.80 -8.60 -5.15
C PRO A 152 -9.46 -7.23 -5.76
N TYR A 153 -8.81 -6.36 -4.98
CA TYR A 153 -8.37 -5.03 -5.41
C TYR A 153 -6.91 -4.98 -5.90
N GLU A 154 -6.22 -6.13 -5.95
CA GLU A 154 -4.92 -6.23 -6.60
C GLU A 154 -5.09 -6.03 -8.11
N ARG A 155 -4.15 -5.30 -8.72
CA ARG A 155 -4.09 -5.05 -10.14
C ARG A 155 -2.76 -5.44 -10.71
N ILE A 156 -2.77 -5.89 -11.97
CA ILE A 156 -1.58 -6.38 -12.66
C ILE A 156 -1.28 -5.40 -13.80
N LEU A 157 -0.20 -4.64 -13.67
CA LEU A 157 0.20 -3.63 -14.63
C LEU A 157 0.65 -4.28 -15.95
N SER A 158 -0.08 -4.09 -17.03
CA SER A 158 0.26 -4.71 -18.32
C SER A 158 1.23 -3.89 -19.16
N ASP A 159 1.81 -4.48 -20.20
CA ASP A 159 2.43 -3.77 -21.33
C ASP A 159 1.44 -3.42 -22.46
N SER A 160 0.13 -3.58 -22.21
CA SER A 160 -0.94 -3.29 -23.16
C SER A 160 -1.39 -1.83 -23.07
N PHE A 161 -1.56 -1.20 -24.24
CA PHE A 161 -2.03 0.17 -24.36
C PHE A 161 -3.31 0.22 -25.20
N ASP A 162 -4.16 1.21 -24.93
CA ASP A 162 -5.32 1.54 -25.75
C ASP A 162 -5.45 3.07 -25.89
N TYR A 163 -6.25 3.49 -26.86
CA TYR A 163 -6.44 4.88 -27.24
C TYR A 163 -7.90 5.24 -27.05
N LEU A 164 -8.15 6.07 -26.04
CA LEU A 164 -9.48 6.31 -25.53
C LEU A 164 -9.89 7.75 -25.72
N ASP A 165 -11.21 7.96 -25.79
CA ASP A 165 -11.81 9.27 -25.65
C ASP A 165 -11.64 9.74 -24.18
N PRO A 166 -11.22 10.98 -23.93
CA PRO A 166 -11.15 11.58 -22.60
C PRO A 166 -12.42 11.39 -21.77
N GLU A 167 -13.61 11.42 -22.39
CA GLU A 167 -14.89 11.26 -21.68
C GLU A 167 -15.04 9.90 -20.99
N THR A 168 -14.17 8.93 -21.28
CA THR A 168 -14.12 7.63 -20.59
C THR A 168 -13.45 7.69 -19.22
N LEU A 169 -12.72 8.76 -18.92
CA LEU A 169 -12.05 8.98 -17.64
C LEU A 169 -13.07 9.39 -16.57
N GLN A 170 -13.13 8.64 -15.47
CA GLN A 170 -14.08 8.91 -14.38
C GLN A 170 -13.43 9.58 -13.18
N ALA A 171 -12.31 9.02 -12.69
CA ALA A 171 -11.67 9.51 -11.48
C ALA A 171 -10.17 9.28 -11.54
N VAL A 172 -9.41 10.17 -10.90
CA VAL A 172 -8.01 9.92 -10.54
C VAL A 172 -8.01 9.07 -9.28
N VAL A 173 -7.26 7.97 -9.31
CA VAL A 173 -7.07 7.06 -8.18
C VAL A 173 -5.59 6.90 -7.89
N TYR A 174 -5.27 6.40 -6.71
CA TYR A 174 -3.90 6.07 -6.35
C TYR A 174 -3.71 4.55 -6.46
N MET A 175 -2.71 4.11 -7.22
CA MET A 175 -2.32 2.71 -7.34
C MET A 175 -1.06 2.49 -6.51
N HIS A 176 -1.18 1.84 -5.36
CA HIS A 176 -0.03 1.55 -4.50
C HIS A 176 0.92 0.57 -5.21
N GLU A 177 2.20 0.91 -5.33
CA GLU A 177 3.22 -0.05 -5.74
C GLU A 177 3.68 -0.81 -4.48
N TYR A 178 3.53 -2.13 -4.48
CA TYR A 178 3.84 -2.98 -3.34
C TYR A 178 4.94 -3.97 -3.69
N ASP A 179 6.12 -3.80 -3.11
CA ASP A 179 7.19 -4.79 -3.13
C ASP A 179 7.24 -5.52 -1.78
N GLU A 180 7.13 -6.85 -1.81
CA GLU A 180 7.16 -7.67 -0.60
C GLU A 180 8.53 -7.71 0.09
N ALA A 181 9.60 -7.31 -0.61
CA ALA A 181 10.96 -7.25 -0.08
C ALA A 181 11.32 -5.88 0.52
N GLU A 182 10.47 -4.86 0.34
CA GLU A 182 10.69 -3.54 0.92
C GLU A 182 10.48 -3.54 2.44
N LEU A 183 11.29 -2.74 3.12
CA LEU A 183 11.26 -2.62 4.58
C LEU A 183 10.27 -1.55 5.05
N ASP A 184 9.76 -0.74 4.14
CA ASP A 184 8.79 0.32 4.37
C ASP A 184 7.69 0.25 3.30
N PRO A 185 6.95 -0.88 3.22
CA PRO A 185 5.90 -1.03 2.24
C PRO A 185 4.75 -0.06 2.55
N PRO A 186 3.96 0.33 1.52
CA PRO A 186 2.82 1.22 1.73
C PRO A 186 1.78 0.58 2.66
N GLN A 187 1.10 1.42 3.44
CA GLN A 187 -0.13 1.01 4.12
C GLN A 187 -1.22 0.83 3.05
N ILE A 188 -1.72 -0.39 2.93
CA ILE A 188 -2.78 -0.77 2.01
C ILE A 188 -3.95 -1.25 2.86
N GLY A 189 -5.16 -0.87 2.51
CA GLY A 189 -6.42 -1.36 3.06
C GLY A 189 -7.07 -2.42 2.16
N PRO A 190 -8.14 -3.08 2.63
CA PRO A 190 -8.80 -4.16 1.90
C PRO A 190 -9.44 -3.74 0.56
N THR A 191 -9.71 -2.45 0.39
CA THR A 191 -10.32 -1.85 -0.82
C THR A 191 -9.35 -1.00 -1.63
N ASP A 192 -8.12 -0.83 -1.15
CA ASP A 192 -7.14 0.01 -1.82
C ASP A 192 -6.59 -0.71 -3.05
N LEU A 193 -6.43 0.03 -4.14
CA LEU A 193 -5.87 -0.49 -5.37
C LEU A 193 -4.35 -0.56 -5.25
N PHE A 194 -3.78 -1.74 -5.48
CA PHE A 194 -2.34 -1.91 -5.46
C PHE A 194 -1.85 -2.84 -6.56
N THR A 195 -0.57 -2.74 -6.89
CA THR A 195 0.11 -3.59 -7.85
C THR A 195 1.46 -4.06 -7.32
N ARG A 196 1.75 -5.35 -7.51
CA ARG A 196 3.04 -5.98 -7.17
C ARG A 196 3.57 -6.85 -8.30
N SER A 197 2.91 -6.84 -9.44
CA SER A 197 3.29 -7.65 -10.60
C SER A 197 2.87 -7.00 -11.90
N THR A 198 3.60 -7.38 -12.95
CA THR A 198 3.42 -6.89 -14.31
C THR A 198 2.99 -8.01 -15.24
N LEU A 199 2.09 -7.72 -16.17
CA LEU A 199 1.64 -8.65 -17.21
C LEU A 199 2.32 -8.31 -18.54
N GLN A 200 3.14 -9.23 -19.05
CA GLN A 200 3.57 -9.22 -20.46
C GLN A 200 2.43 -9.80 -21.29
N TYR A 201 1.46 -8.95 -21.67
CA TYR A 201 0.15 -9.34 -22.20
C TYR A 201 0.25 -10.28 -23.40
N TRP A 202 1.10 -9.94 -24.37
CA TRP A 202 1.30 -10.74 -25.59
C TRP A 202 2.05 -12.05 -25.33
N ARG A 203 2.89 -12.07 -24.31
CA ARG A 203 3.63 -13.27 -23.90
C ARG A 203 2.83 -14.14 -22.95
N LYS A 204 1.74 -13.62 -22.37
CA LYS A 204 0.92 -14.29 -21.36
C LYS A 204 1.75 -14.72 -20.15
N VAL A 205 2.64 -13.84 -19.70
CA VAL A 205 3.52 -14.08 -18.54
C VAL A 205 3.32 -12.96 -17.53
N VAL A 206 3.11 -13.33 -16.27
CA VAL A 206 3.09 -12.40 -15.13
C VAL A 206 4.44 -12.43 -14.43
N LYS A 207 5.01 -11.27 -14.09
CA LYS A 207 6.30 -11.14 -13.40
C LYS A 207 6.24 -10.13 -12.24
N PRO A 208 6.89 -10.41 -11.10
CA PRO A 208 7.49 -11.69 -10.74
C PRO A 208 6.43 -12.78 -10.57
N LEU A 209 6.86 -14.05 -10.57
CA LEU A 209 5.99 -15.16 -10.17
C LEU A 209 5.87 -15.10 -8.64
N LEU A 210 4.67 -14.78 -8.16
CA LEU A 210 4.46 -14.66 -6.73
C LEU A 210 4.69 -16.00 -6.04
N GLY A 211 5.25 -15.95 -4.83
CA GLY A 211 5.58 -17.14 -4.05
C GLY A 211 7.01 -17.63 -4.26
N GLU A 212 7.62 -17.44 -5.44
CA GLU A 212 8.97 -17.97 -5.73
C GLU A 212 10.03 -17.42 -4.77
N ASP A 213 9.92 -16.14 -4.42
CA ASP A 213 10.89 -15.43 -3.59
C ASP A 213 10.45 -15.22 -2.13
N THR A 214 9.28 -15.73 -1.74
CA THR A 214 8.77 -15.60 -0.36
C THR A 214 9.11 -16.84 0.47
N CYS A 215 8.17 -17.77 0.63
CA CYS A 215 8.30 -18.95 1.48
C CYS A 215 8.82 -20.16 0.70
N ARG A 216 9.41 -21.13 1.41
CA ARG A 216 9.87 -22.40 0.83
C ARG A 216 8.76 -23.23 0.17
N CYS A 217 7.51 -23.07 0.60
CA CYS A 217 6.37 -23.73 -0.04
C CYS A 217 5.98 -23.12 -1.39
N GLN A 218 6.57 -21.97 -1.77
CA GLN A 218 6.29 -21.24 -3.00
C GLN A 218 4.82 -20.82 -3.17
N VAL A 219 4.06 -20.79 -2.07
CA VAL A 219 2.70 -20.28 -2.06
C VAL A 219 2.74 -18.76 -1.95
N ALA A 220 2.09 -18.09 -2.90
CA ALA A 220 1.95 -16.65 -2.93
C ALA A 220 1.12 -16.16 -1.73
N TYR A 221 1.56 -15.05 -1.13
CA TYR A 221 0.83 -14.41 -0.05
C TYR A 221 -0.34 -13.60 -0.61
N ASN A 222 -1.55 -13.77 -0.08
CA ASN A 222 -2.71 -12.95 -0.43
C ASN A 222 -3.07 -12.07 0.78
N PRO A 223 -2.80 -10.75 0.75
CA PRO A 223 -3.07 -9.89 1.91
C PRO A 223 -4.56 -9.80 2.25
N TYR A 224 -5.44 -9.80 1.24
CA TYR A 224 -6.90 -9.75 1.43
C TYR A 224 -7.57 -10.89 0.65
N PRO A 225 -7.55 -12.13 1.17
CA PRO A 225 -8.29 -13.22 0.54
C PRO A 225 -9.77 -12.88 0.51
N GLU A 226 -10.45 -13.22 -0.59
CA GLU A 226 -11.89 -13.01 -0.70
C GLU A 226 -12.58 -13.75 0.45
N LEU A 227 -13.23 -12.99 1.33
CA LEU A 227 -14.05 -13.56 2.38
C LEU A 227 -15.21 -14.25 1.66
N ARG A 228 -15.08 -15.57 1.47
CA ARG A 228 -16.17 -16.38 0.93
C ARG A 228 -17.30 -16.30 1.96
N LEU A 229 -18.21 -15.35 1.75
CA LEU A 229 -19.52 -15.33 2.36
C LEU A 229 -20.24 -16.55 1.81
N THR A 230 -19.95 -17.72 2.37
CA THR A 230 -20.69 -18.95 2.06
C THR A 230 -22.13 -18.64 2.41
N PRO A 231 -23.08 -18.60 1.44
CA PRO A 231 -24.46 -18.16 1.69
C PRO A 231 -25.29 -19.08 2.59
N SER A 232 -24.65 -20.07 3.21
CA SER A 232 -25.28 -21.21 3.84
C SER A 232 -24.66 -21.48 5.21
N ALA A 233 -24.93 -20.62 6.19
CA ALA A 233 -25.11 -21.00 7.59
C ALA A 233 -25.48 -19.76 8.40
N SER A 234 -26.55 -19.90 9.18
CA SER A 234 -26.97 -19.16 10.37
C SER A 234 -25.95 -18.14 10.91
N PHE A 235 -26.43 -16.93 11.16
CA PHE A 235 -25.79 -15.73 11.76
C PHE A 235 -25.09 -15.92 13.14
N SER A 236 -24.42 -17.04 13.39
CA SER A 236 -23.54 -17.18 14.55
C SER A 236 -22.16 -16.63 14.19
N SER A 237 -21.92 -15.38 14.61
CA SER A 237 -20.80 -14.47 14.33
C SER A 237 -19.38 -14.93 14.69
N SER A 238 -19.08 -16.22 14.67
CA SER A 238 -17.71 -16.70 14.78
C SER A 238 -17.11 -16.82 13.37
N PHE A 239 -16.35 -15.80 12.97
CA PHE A 239 -15.43 -15.88 11.82
C PHE A 239 -14.53 -17.10 11.99
N SER A 240 -14.90 -18.24 11.41
CA SER A 240 -14.02 -19.42 11.35
C SER A 240 -12.97 -19.16 10.28
N VAL A 241 -12.00 -18.32 10.62
CA VAL A 241 -10.75 -18.16 9.89
C VAL A 241 -10.13 -19.56 9.81
N SER A 242 -10.25 -20.21 8.66
CA SER A 242 -9.60 -21.49 8.36
C SER A 242 -8.12 -21.38 8.78
N SER A 243 -7.72 -22.18 9.77
CA SER A 243 -6.40 -22.20 10.45
C SER A 243 -5.62 -20.89 10.32
N SER A 244 -5.97 -19.88 11.12
CA SER A 244 -5.30 -18.57 11.22
C SER A 244 -3.76 -18.63 11.21
N GLN A 245 -3.16 -19.74 11.63
CA GLN A 245 -1.71 -19.94 11.65
C GLN A 245 -1.05 -20.06 10.27
N ASP A 246 -1.75 -20.57 9.25
CA ASP A 246 -1.18 -20.65 7.88
C ASP A 246 -1.12 -19.28 7.21
N ALA A 247 -1.97 -18.35 7.65
CA ALA A 247 -2.01 -16.98 7.16
C ALA A 247 -0.88 -16.09 7.72
N ILE A 248 -0.26 -16.50 8.83
CA ILE A 248 0.80 -15.74 9.50
C ILE A 248 2.14 -16.03 8.81
N MET A 249 2.84 -14.96 8.42
CA MET A 249 4.20 -15.04 7.90
C MET A 249 5.17 -14.21 8.75
N HIS A 250 6.38 -14.72 8.90
CA HIS A 250 7.53 -14.06 9.53
C HIS A 250 8.51 -13.58 8.47
N PHE A 251 9.03 -12.37 8.62
CA PHE A 251 10.01 -11.79 7.72
C PHE A 251 11.43 -11.86 8.30
N CYS A 252 12.38 -12.25 7.46
CA CYS A 252 13.80 -12.14 7.78
C CYS A 252 14.37 -10.83 7.24
N PRO A 253 14.73 -9.84 8.09
CA PRO A 253 15.16 -8.53 7.63
C PRO A 253 16.60 -8.46 7.10
N ARG A 254 17.41 -9.52 7.24
CA ARG A 254 18.79 -9.53 6.72
C ARG A 254 18.81 -9.24 5.22
N LEU A 255 19.73 -8.39 4.76
CA LEU A 255 19.82 -7.96 3.36
C LEU A 255 19.97 -9.14 2.40
N GLY A 256 20.81 -10.12 2.74
CA GLY A 256 21.01 -11.34 1.94
C GLY A 256 19.84 -12.32 1.95
N CYS A 257 18.78 -12.07 2.72
CA CYS A 257 17.60 -12.92 2.81
C CYS A 257 16.33 -12.18 2.36
N ARG A 258 15.83 -11.20 3.12
CA ARG A 258 14.59 -10.44 2.85
C ARG A 258 13.41 -11.32 2.38
N LYS A 259 13.18 -12.44 3.07
CA LYS A 259 12.14 -13.41 2.73
C LYS A 259 11.09 -13.54 3.81
N TRP A 260 9.85 -13.78 3.37
CA TRP A 260 8.72 -14.12 4.22
C TRP A 260 8.53 -15.63 4.32
N TYR A 261 8.27 -16.15 5.52
CA TYR A 261 8.05 -17.57 5.77
C TYR A 261 6.74 -17.79 6.52
N HIS A 262 5.88 -18.70 6.03
CA HIS A 262 4.68 -19.08 6.78
C HIS A 262 5.07 -19.74 8.12
N ALA A 263 4.39 -19.38 9.20
CA ALA A 263 4.62 -19.94 10.53
C ALA A 263 4.49 -21.48 10.54
N SER A 264 3.50 -22.02 9.82
CA SER A 264 3.32 -23.47 9.66
C SER A 264 4.45 -24.14 8.90
N CYS A 265 5.00 -23.48 7.88
CA CYS A 265 6.17 -23.97 7.16
C CYS A 265 7.42 -23.99 8.06
N LEU A 266 7.66 -22.94 8.84
CA LEU A 266 8.78 -22.89 9.80
C LEU A 266 8.67 -24.01 10.84
N THR A 267 7.46 -24.24 11.36
CA THR A 267 7.17 -25.35 12.28
C THR A 267 7.44 -26.72 11.64
N THR A 268 6.94 -26.94 10.43
CA THR A 268 7.12 -28.20 9.68
C THR A 268 8.59 -28.47 9.38
N MET A 269 9.36 -27.44 9.04
CA MET A 269 10.80 -27.52 8.79
C MET A 269 11.65 -27.58 10.07
N ARG A 270 11.04 -27.54 11.26
CA ARG A 270 11.72 -27.51 12.57
C ARG A 270 12.67 -26.31 12.73
N HIS A 271 12.29 -25.16 12.19
CA HIS A 271 12.97 -23.88 12.43
C HIS A 271 12.36 -23.12 13.60
N VAL A 272 11.99 -23.87 14.64
CA VAL A 272 11.56 -23.33 15.93
C VAL A 272 12.80 -23.15 16.79
N ASP A 273 12.93 -21.98 17.39
CA ASP A 273 14.01 -21.67 18.31
C ASP A 273 13.75 -22.32 19.67
N THR A 274 14.30 -23.51 19.86
CA THR A 274 14.21 -24.29 21.11
C THR A 274 15.38 -24.03 22.04
N ASP A 275 16.50 -23.55 21.51
CA ASP A 275 17.79 -23.52 22.22
C ASP A 275 17.99 -22.23 23.01
N SER A 276 17.27 -21.18 22.65
CA SER A 276 17.47 -19.86 23.25
C SER A 276 16.47 -19.61 24.37
N PRO A 277 16.90 -19.06 25.52
CA PRO A 277 15.98 -18.63 26.56
C PRO A 277 14.98 -17.60 26.02
N SER A 278 13.70 -17.72 26.39
CA SER A 278 12.64 -16.78 25.98
C SER A 278 12.97 -15.33 26.34
N SER A 279 13.65 -15.11 27.46
CA SER A 279 14.12 -13.80 27.92
C SER A 279 15.09 -13.10 26.95
N THR A 280 15.80 -13.85 26.12
CA THR A 280 16.78 -13.30 25.15
C THR A 280 16.18 -13.06 23.77
N ARG A 281 14.92 -13.44 23.54
CA ARG A 281 14.31 -13.40 22.21
C ARG A 281 14.26 -12.00 21.62
N GLY A 282 13.75 -11.02 22.38
CA GLY A 282 13.63 -9.64 21.91
C GLY A 282 14.97 -9.06 21.48
N LEU A 283 16.04 -9.43 22.17
CA LEU A 283 17.39 -8.94 21.90
C LEU A 283 17.99 -9.57 20.65
N ARG A 284 17.75 -10.86 20.42
CA ARG A 284 18.16 -11.54 19.19
C ARG A 284 17.40 -11.02 17.97
N LEU A 285 16.10 -10.70 18.13
CA LEU A 285 15.31 -10.04 17.10
C LEU A 285 15.86 -8.64 16.80
N LEU A 286 16.16 -7.88 17.84
CA LEU A 286 16.76 -6.55 17.72
C LEU A 286 18.09 -6.63 17.00
N ALA A 287 18.97 -7.58 17.34
CA ALA A 287 20.31 -7.78 16.75
C ALA A 287 20.32 -8.13 15.25
N VAL A 288 19.16 -8.37 14.62
CA VAL A 288 19.08 -8.53 13.17
C VAL A 288 18.94 -7.16 12.52
N ASP A 289 20.08 -6.57 12.13
CA ASP A 289 20.11 -5.28 11.43
C ASP A 289 19.47 -5.40 10.03
N PRO A 290 18.40 -4.62 9.75
CA PRO A 290 17.74 -4.62 8.43
C PRO A 290 18.57 -3.94 7.33
N THR A 291 19.64 -3.22 7.68
CA THR A 291 20.42 -2.34 6.79
C THR A 291 21.86 -2.78 6.57
N LYS A 292 22.42 -3.64 7.43
CA LYS A 292 23.79 -4.13 7.32
C LYS A 292 23.79 -5.65 7.47
N ASP A 293 24.48 -6.36 6.57
CA ASP A 293 24.77 -7.78 6.76
C ASP A 293 25.91 -7.91 7.78
N ALA A 294 25.58 -7.90 9.07
CA ALA A 294 26.56 -8.20 10.10
C ALA A 294 27.01 -9.67 9.98
N ALA A 295 28.33 -9.90 10.10
CA ALA A 295 28.87 -11.24 10.23
C ALA A 295 28.20 -11.94 11.43
N SER A 296 27.79 -13.20 11.25
CA SER A 296 27.14 -14.08 12.23
C SER A 296 27.30 -13.63 13.68
N ALA A 297 26.33 -12.88 14.21
CA ALA A 297 26.29 -12.57 15.63
C ALA A 297 25.98 -13.87 16.39
N ASP A 298 27.02 -14.46 16.99
CA ASP A 298 26.84 -15.47 18.03
C ASP A 298 25.95 -14.88 19.14
N LYS A 299 25.21 -15.76 19.83
CA LYS A 299 24.12 -15.50 20.79
C LYS A 299 24.54 -14.56 21.96
N LEU A 300 24.68 -13.26 21.69
CA LEU A 300 25.03 -12.24 22.67
C LEU A 300 23.77 -11.50 23.14
N ASP A 301 23.65 -11.35 24.47
CA ASP A 301 22.68 -10.46 25.12
C ASP A 301 22.98 -8.99 24.77
N ILE A 302 21.98 -8.11 24.73
CA ILE A 302 22.17 -6.68 24.37
C ILE A 302 23.11 -5.99 25.34
N PHE A 303 23.03 -6.28 26.65
CA PHE A 303 23.93 -5.66 27.61
C PHE A 303 25.35 -6.15 27.42
N ARG A 304 25.53 -7.43 27.09
CA ARG A 304 26.84 -7.98 26.70
C ARG A 304 27.31 -7.46 25.35
N ALA A 305 26.41 -7.23 24.40
CA ALA A 305 26.73 -6.63 23.11
C ALA A 305 27.18 -5.18 23.33
N LEU A 306 26.42 -4.39 24.09
CA LEU A 306 26.77 -3.04 24.49
C LEU A 306 28.10 -3.03 25.26
N GLU A 307 28.32 -3.92 26.22
CA GLU A 307 29.60 -4.07 26.91
C GLU A 307 30.75 -4.44 25.95
N LEU A 308 30.51 -5.33 24.98
CA LEU A 308 31.50 -5.68 23.94
C LEU A 308 31.81 -4.50 23.01
N PHE A 309 30.84 -3.62 22.79
CA PHE A 309 31.01 -2.39 22.03
C PHE A 309 31.51 -1.22 22.90
N ASP A 310 31.75 -1.42 24.20
CA ASP A 310 32.14 -0.37 25.16
C ASP A 310 31.06 0.73 25.34
N HIS A 311 29.80 0.32 25.30
CA HIS A 311 28.62 1.20 25.43
C HIS A 311 27.90 0.96 26.76
N SER A 312 27.45 2.05 27.40
CA SER A 312 26.70 1.98 28.65
C SER A 312 25.26 1.49 28.46
N PRO A 313 24.77 0.53 29.27
CA PRO A 313 23.35 0.16 29.35
C PRO A 313 22.37 1.34 29.51
N ILE A 314 22.84 2.46 30.05
CA ILE A 314 22.05 3.68 30.28
C ILE A 314 21.51 4.28 28.97
N ILE A 315 22.20 4.05 27.85
CA ILE A 315 21.81 4.58 26.53
C ILE A 315 20.41 4.14 26.14
N VAL A 316 20.12 2.85 26.30
CA VAL A 316 18.79 2.30 25.98
C VAL A 316 17.76 2.62 27.06
N ALA A 317 18.17 2.91 28.30
CA ALA A 317 17.27 3.22 29.40
C ALA A 317 16.51 4.55 29.20
N HIS A 318 17.04 5.45 28.37
CA HIS A 318 16.39 6.71 28.01
C HIS A 318 15.41 6.59 26.84
N LEU A 319 15.36 5.44 26.15
CA LEU A 319 14.44 5.23 25.04
C LEU A 319 13.03 4.94 25.57
N PRO A 320 11.97 5.40 24.88
CA PRO A 320 10.60 5.06 25.26
C PRO A 320 10.42 3.53 25.37
N PRO A 321 9.84 3.01 26.45
CA PRO A 321 9.64 1.57 26.61
C PRO A 321 8.83 0.95 25.46
N SER A 322 7.86 1.69 24.90
CA SER A 322 7.06 1.29 23.75
C SER A 322 7.89 1.15 22.47
N LEU A 323 8.85 2.05 22.23
CA LEU A 323 9.79 1.96 21.11
C LEU A 323 10.64 0.69 21.23
N LEU A 324 11.22 0.44 22.41
CA LEU A 324 12.02 -0.77 22.65
C LEU A 324 11.19 -2.05 22.45
N ALA A 325 9.95 -2.07 22.95
CA ALA A 325 9.05 -3.21 22.77
C ALA A 325 8.73 -3.48 21.29
N ILE A 326 8.49 -2.43 20.48
CA ILE A 326 8.29 -2.56 19.03
C ILE A 326 9.57 -3.04 18.34
N ALA A 327 10.73 -2.47 18.67
CA ALA A 327 12.01 -2.87 18.08
C ALA A 327 12.37 -4.34 18.36
N GLN A 328 11.97 -4.84 19.53
CA GLN A 328 12.15 -6.23 19.97
C GLN A 328 11.06 -7.19 19.46
N SER A 329 10.04 -6.69 18.76
CA SER A 329 8.96 -7.51 18.21
C SER A 329 9.43 -8.25 16.95
N PRO A 330 8.86 -9.44 16.66
CA PRO A 330 9.08 -10.10 15.38
C PRO A 330 8.42 -9.31 14.25
N ILE A 331 8.96 -9.46 13.04
CA ILE A 331 8.36 -8.86 11.85
C ILE A 331 7.37 -9.87 11.27
N VAL A 332 6.08 -9.55 11.35
CA VAL A 332 4.98 -10.45 11.02
C VAL A 332 3.91 -9.76 10.17
N ARG A 333 3.22 -10.55 9.36
CA ARG A 333 2.00 -10.16 8.64
C ARG A 333 0.98 -11.30 8.69
N CYS A 334 -0.31 -10.98 8.61
CA CYS A 334 -1.37 -11.99 8.60
C CYS A 334 -2.46 -11.63 7.58
N ALA A 335 -2.74 -12.58 6.67
CA ALA A 335 -3.75 -12.38 5.63
C ALA A 335 -5.14 -12.10 6.24
N GLY A 336 -5.84 -11.11 5.69
CA GLY A 336 -7.18 -10.70 6.12
C GLY A 336 -7.22 -9.93 7.43
N ALA A 337 -6.06 -9.60 8.03
CA ALA A 337 -6.03 -8.80 9.24
C ALA A 337 -6.51 -7.35 8.97
N PRO A 338 -7.26 -6.75 9.92
CA PRO A 338 -7.74 -5.38 9.79
C PRO A 338 -6.60 -4.36 9.89
N ASP A 339 -6.91 -3.08 9.64
CA ASP A 339 -6.04 -1.93 9.94
C ASP A 339 -4.62 -2.00 9.34
N GLY A 340 -4.50 -2.57 8.13
CA GLY A 340 -3.22 -2.63 7.39
C GLY A 340 -2.28 -3.78 7.81
N TRP A 341 -2.65 -4.58 8.80
CA TRP A 341 -1.83 -5.71 9.27
C TRP A 341 -1.70 -6.87 8.29
N ALA A 342 -2.49 -6.86 7.22
CA ALA A 342 -2.29 -7.68 6.04
C ALA A 342 -0.98 -7.37 5.31
N ILE A 343 -0.46 -6.14 5.39
CA ILE A 343 0.89 -5.84 4.90
C ILE A 343 1.93 -6.14 6.00
N GLY A 344 1.51 -6.08 7.26
CA GLY A 344 2.30 -6.45 8.44
C GLY A 344 2.91 -5.25 9.14
N ASN A 345 3.81 -5.53 10.08
CA ASN A 345 4.44 -4.53 10.93
C ASN A 345 5.90 -4.20 10.54
N VAL A 346 6.32 -4.57 9.33
CA VAL A 346 7.72 -4.43 8.91
C VAL A 346 8.20 -2.99 8.97
N ALA A 347 7.40 -2.03 8.51
CA ALA A 347 7.74 -0.60 8.55
C ALA A 347 8.01 -0.14 9.99
N ASP A 348 7.08 -0.40 10.91
CA ASP A 348 7.21 0.03 12.31
C ASP A 348 8.37 -0.62 13.04
N VAL A 349 8.53 -1.93 12.89
CA VAL A 349 9.59 -2.68 13.58
C VAL A 349 10.96 -2.28 13.02
N VAL A 350 11.11 -2.15 11.71
CA VAL A 350 12.37 -1.70 11.09
C VAL A 350 12.68 -0.28 11.52
N LEU A 351 11.69 0.62 11.52
CA LEU A 351 11.85 2.00 11.94
C LEU A 351 12.29 2.09 13.41
N ALA A 352 11.64 1.35 14.31
CA ALA A 352 12.00 1.27 15.72
C ALA A 352 13.41 0.68 15.92
N ARG A 353 13.78 -0.36 15.17
CA ARG A 353 15.14 -0.93 15.23
C ARG A 353 16.21 0.05 14.76
N ARG A 354 15.98 0.72 13.62
CA ARG A 354 16.88 1.78 13.12
C ARG A 354 17.07 2.88 14.15
N PHE A 355 15.99 3.26 14.84
CA PHE A 355 16.06 4.24 15.91
C PHE A 355 16.94 3.78 17.07
N VAL A 356 16.75 2.55 17.54
CA VAL A 356 17.59 1.97 18.59
C VAL A 356 19.05 1.90 18.16
N TYR A 357 19.33 1.53 16.90
CA TYR A 357 20.69 1.49 16.38
C TYR A 357 21.33 2.86 16.29
N ALA A 358 20.62 3.87 15.79
CA ALA A 358 21.12 5.24 15.78
C ALA A 358 21.41 5.73 17.22
N ALA A 359 20.53 5.44 18.18
CA ALA A 359 20.76 5.78 19.59
C ALA A 359 22.06 5.15 20.13
N ILE A 360 22.36 3.90 19.73
CA ILE A 360 23.58 3.19 20.12
C ILE A 360 24.80 3.78 19.37
N GLU A 361 24.75 3.91 18.05
CA GLU A 361 25.87 4.40 17.23
C GLU A 361 26.29 5.84 17.61
N HIS A 362 25.33 6.67 18.04
CA HIS A 362 25.58 8.07 18.43
C HIS A 362 25.78 8.28 19.93
N SER A 363 25.82 7.22 20.72
CA SER A 363 26.07 7.28 22.17
C SER A 363 27.53 7.49 22.58
N GLY A 364 28.40 7.81 21.62
CA GLY A 364 29.83 7.99 21.79
C GLY A 364 30.19 9.28 22.57
N PRO A 365 31.03 10.19 22.01
CA PRO A 365 31.52 11.36 22.74
C PRO A 365 30.39 12.14 23.44
N PRO A 366 30.66 12.78 24.60
CA PRO A 366 29.64 13.47 25.39
C PRO A 366 28.80 14.47 24.58
N GLU A 367 29.40 15.09 23.56
CA GLU A 367 28.74 16.05 22.67
C GLU A 367 27.63 15.42 21.82
N ALA A 368 27.85 14.23 21.26
CA ALA A 368 26.85 13.50 20.47
C ALA A 368 25.75 12.95 21.37
N THR A 369 26.14 12.42 22.53
CA THR A 369 25.21 11.92 23.54
C THR A 369 24.33 13.05 24.10
N GLU A 370 24.86 14.26 24.28
CA GLU A 370 24.09 15.40 24.78
C GLU A 370 23.13 15.95 23.72
N ALA A 371 23.54 16.05 22.45
CA ALA A 371 22.63 16.44 21.37
C ALA A 371 21.46 15.46 21.22
N PHE A 372 21.75 14.15 21.26
CA PHE A 372 20.72 13.12 21.22
C PHE A 372 19.85 13.14 22.48
N ARG A 373 20.44 13.34 23.66
CA ARG A 373 19.70 13.50 24.92
C ARG A 373 18.79 14.73 24.89
N CYS A 374 19.24 15.86 24.36
CA CYS A 374 18.40 17.05 24.20
C CYS A 374 17.20 16.78 23.29
N LEU A 375 17.37 16.01 22.21
CA LEU A 375 16.25 15.57 21.36
C LEU A 375 15.26 14.70 22.14
N LEU A 376 15.74 13.77 22.96
CA LEU A 376 14.89 12.90 23.79
C LEU A 376 14.18 13.68 24.94
N GLN A 377 14.88 14.62 25.57
CA GLN A 377 14.38 15.41 26.70
C GLN A 377 13.35 16.46 26.30
N PHE A 378 13.32 16.88 25.03
CA PHE A 378 12.35 17.85 24.49
C PHE A 378 10.87 17.42 24.62
N GLN A 379 10.60 16.24 25.18
CA GLN A 379 9.27 15.62 25.27
C GLN A 379 8.72 15.51 26.68
N ASP A 380 9.58 15.59 27.70
CA ASP A 380 9.18 15.42 29.09
C ASP A 380 8.79 16.75 29.75
N ASP A 381 8.89 17.85 29.00
CA ASP A 381 8.27 19.13 29.34
C ASP A 381 6.75 19.01 29.16
N SER A 382 6.15 18.29 30.12
CA SER A 382 4.76 18.35 30.56
C SER A 382 4.34 19.75 31.04
N ALA A 383 5.01 20.80 30.54
CA ALA A 383 4.51 22.15 30.61
C ALA A 383 3.05 22.08 30.13
N PRO A 384 2.08 22.50 30.96
CA PRO A 384 0.68 22.48 30.56
C PRO A 384 0.60 23.16 29.20
N TYR A 385 -0.11 22.56 28.25
CA TYR A 385 -0.39 23.05 26.89
C TYR A 385 -1.04 24.44 26.91
N ALA A 386 -0.34 25.42 27.45
CA ALA A 386 -0.67 26.82 27.43
C ALA A 386 -0.36 27.25 26.00
N GLU A 387 -1.43 27.42 25.21
CA GLU A 387 -1.47 28.01 23.86
C GLU A 387 -0.08 28.25 23.25
N ILE A 388 0.61 27.16 22.90
CA ILE A 388 1.83 27.26 22.09
C ILE A 388 1.31 27.73 20.73
N SER A 389 1.82 28.87 20.25
CA SER A 389 1.39 29.34 18.93
C SER A 389 1.76 28.30 17.88
N GLU A 390 0.94 28.20 16.83
CA GLU A 390 1.19 27.27 15.72
C GLU A 390 2.59 27.47 15.12
N GLU A 391 3.10 28.72 15.11
CA GLU A 391 4.47 29.01 14.68
C GLU A 391 5.55 28.46 15.62
N ALA A 392 5.31 28.45 16.94
CA ALA A 392 6.25 27.91 17.91
C ALA A 392 6.29 26.37 17.85
N GLU A 393 5.13 25.72 17.63
CA GLU A 393 5.06 24.28 17.37
C GLU A 393 5.79 23.92 16.06
N TYR A 394 5.55 24.68 14.98
CA TYR A 394 6.25 24.46 13.71
C TYR A 394 7.76 24.65 13.84
N ALA A 395 8.22 25.71 14.52
CA ALA A 395 9.64 25.95 14.75
C ALA A 395 10.29 24.89 15.67
N MET A 396 9.52 24.29 16.57
CA MET A 396 9.96 23.15 17.37
C MET A 396 10.10 21.89 16.51
N VAL A 397 9.10 21.58 15.68
CA VAL A 397 9.13 20.44 14.75
C VAL A 397 10.28 20.59 13.74
N GLN A 398 10.49 21.78 13.16
CA GLN A 398 11.59 22.01 12.22
C GLN A 398 12.95 21.81 12.89
N ARG A 399 13.17 22.34 14.10
CA ARG A 399 14.42 22.08 14.85
C ARG A 399 14.63 20.60 15.15
N LEU A 400 13.56 19.87 15.43
CA LEU A 400 13.62 18.42 15.61
C LEU A 400 14.01 17.73 14.30
N ILE A 401 13.40 18.09 13.17
CA ILE A 401 13.75 17.57 11.83
C ILE A 401 15.21 17.84 11.49
N ASP A 402 15.67 19.08 11.63
CA ASP A 402 17.06 19.47 11.34
C ASP A 402 18.05 18.69 12.23
N GLY A 403 17.66 18.42 13.48
CA GLY A 403 18.42 17.56 14.39
C GLY A 403 18.45 16.10 13.92
N LEU A 404 17.30 15.54 13.53
CA LEU A 404 17.16 14.16 13.07
C LEU A 404 17.90 13.88 11.74
N GLU A 405 17.95 14.86 10.83
CA GLU A 405 18.74 14.75 9.58
C GLU A 405 20.22 14.48 9.87
N GLY A 406 20.75 15.04 10.96
CA GLY A 406 22.12 14.77 11.42
C GLY A 406 22.38 13.33 11.88
N PHE A 407 21.32 12.56 12.15
CA PHE A 407 21.37 11.19 12.68
C PHE A 407 20.79 10.15 11.72
N ASP A 408 20.44 10.54 10.49
CA ASP A 408 19.75 9.68 9.50
C ASP A 408 18.47 9.01 10.07
N LEU A 409 17.81 9.72 10.99
CA LEU A 409 16.62 9.22 11.69
C LEU A 409 15.36 9.54 10.89
N LEU A 410 14.75 8.51 10.32
CA LEU A 410 13.47 8.60 9.62
C LEU A 410 12.25 8.63 10.55
N ALA A 411 12.46 8.59 11.86
CA ALA A 411 11.40 8.52 12.87
C ALA A 411 11.52 9.61 13.92
N SER A 412 10.36 10.12 14.35
CA SER A 412 10.28 11.01 15.49
C SER A 412 10.59 10.27 16.80
N VAL A 413 11.30 10.93 17.71
CA VAL A 413 11.54 10.42 19.06
C VAL A 413 10.27 10.47 19.94
N HIS A 414 9.14 10.95 19.39
CA HIS A 414 7.85 11.20 20.07
C HIS A 414 7.26 9.98 20.77
N ALA A 415 7.44 9.91 22.09
CA ALA A 415 6.92 8.84 22.94
C ALA A 415 5.41 8.58 22.74
N PRO A 416 4.52 9.60 22.65
CA PRO A 416 3.10 9.35 22.40
C PRO A 416 2.79 8.70 21.05
N TYR A 417 3.66 8.87 20.03
CA TYR A 417 3.54 8.13 18.76
C TYR A 417 3.82 6.64 19.00
N TRP A 418 4.95 6.31 19.63
CA TRP A 418 5.34 4.94 19.91
C TRP A 418 4.38 4.22 20.86
N GLU A 419 3.83 4.91 21.86
CA GLU A 419 2.79 4.37 22.74
C GLU A 419 1.49 4.07 22.00
N ARG A 420 1.09 4.93 21.05
CA ARG A 420 -0.09 4.68 20.22
C ARG A 420 0.12 3.47 19.31
N ARG A 421 1.28 3.37 18.65
CA ARG A 421 1.64 2.19 17.84
C ARG A 421 1.72 0.93 18.69
N TRP A 422 2.32 1.01 19.87
CA TRP A 422 2.43 -0.14 20.77
C TRP A 422 1.07 -0.67 21.21
N ARG A 423 0.08 0.19 21.48
CA ARG A 423 -1.30 -0.25 21.77
C ARG A 423 -1.90 -1.06 20.63
N GLN A 424 -1.74 -0.60 19.39
CA GLN A 424 -2.19 -1.34 18.19
C GLN A 424 -1.45 -2.68 18.05
N PHE A 425 -0.15 -2.71 18.37
CA PHE A 425 0.63 -3.95 18.41
C PHE A 425 0.10 -4.93 19.44
N VAL A 426 -0.19 -4.48 20.67
CA VAL A 426 -0.69 -5.34 21.76
C VAL A 426 -2.03 -5.96 21.40
N GLU A 427 -2.94 -5.18 20.80
CA GLU A 427 -4.22 -5.68 20.31
C GLU A 427 -4.04 -6.81 19.28
N MET A 428 -3.04 -6.67 18.41
CA MET A 428 -2.77 -7.63 17.35
C MET A 428 -1.84 -8.77 17.77
N GLN A 429 -1.07 -8.61 18.85
CA GLN A 429 -0.14 -9.61 19.36
C GLN A 429 -0.84 -10.93 19.68
N VAL A 430 -2.10 -10.87 20.11
CA VAL A 430 -2.96 -12.04 20.34
C VAL A 430 -3.09 -12.91 19.08
N LEU A 431 -3.08 -12.29 17.88
CA LEU A 431 -3.15 -13.01 16.61
C LEU A 431 -1.82 -13.63 16.20
N PHE A 432 -0.70 -13.14 16.73
CA PHE A 432 0.66 -13.58 16.41
C PHE A 432 1.30 -14.41 17.51
N GLU A 433 0.53 -14.83 18.51
CA GLU A 433 1.00 -15.76 19.54
C GLU A 433 1.46 -17.06 18.88
N GLY A 434 2.71 -17.43 19.15
CA GLY A 434 3.34 -18.57 18.50
C GLY A 434 4.76 -18.80 19.03
N PRO A 435 5.38 -19.92 18.61
CA PRO A 435 6.75 -20.21 18.98
C PRO A 435 7.71 -19.16 18.39
N ALA A 436 8.89 -19.03 19.01
CA ALA A 436 9.98 -18.27 18.41
C ALA A 436 10.53 -19.04 17.21
N PHE A 437 10.88 -18.35 16.13
CA PHE A 437 11.39 -18.98 14.92
C PHE A 437 12.79 -18.48 14.58
N GLU A 438 13.50 -19.29 13.80
CA GLU A 438 14.75 -18.90 13.16
C GLU A 438 14.60 -18.91 11.63
N CYS A 439 15.29 -17.99 10.95
CA CYS A 439 15.34 -17.98 9.51
C CYS A 439 16.01 -19.27 9.00
N PRO A 440 15.35 -20.03 8.10
CA PRO A 440 15.91 -21.24 7.53
C PRO A 440 17.28 -21.03 6.84
N GLN A 441 17.49 -19.85 6.25
CA GLN A 441 18.65 -19.50 5.44
C GLN A 441 19.83 -18.96 6.25
N CYS A 442 19.59 -18.00 7.14
CA CYS A 442 20.67 -17.31 7.88
C CYS A 442 20.70 -17.61 9.38
N LYS A 443 19.77 -18.43 9.89
CA LYS A 443 19.64 -18.83 11.31
C LYS A 443 19.41 -17.68 12.30
N SER A 444 19.04 -16.50 11.81
CA SER A 444 18.67 -15.37 12.67
C SER A 444 17.29 -15.55 13.27
N ALA A 445 17.05 -14.98 14.45
CA ALA A 445 15.71 -14.90 15.02
C ALA A 445 14.76 -14.12 14.09
N ILE A 446 13.54 -14.62 13.91
CA ILE A 446 12.46 -13.99 13.13
C ILE A 446 11.09 -14.10 13.81
#